data_AF-A0A0Q8B774-F1
#
_entry.id   AF-A0A0Q8B774-F1
#
_cell.length_a   1.000
_cell.length_b   1.000
_cell.length_c   1.000
_cell.angle_alpha   90.00
_cell.angle_beta   90.00
_cell.angle_gamma   90.00
#
_symmetry.space_group_name_H-M   'P 1'
#
loop_
_entity.id
_entity.type
_entity.pdbx_description
1 polymer ?
#
loop_
_entity_poly.entity_id
_entity_poly.type
_entity_poly.pdbx_seq_one_letter_code
_entity_poly.pdbx_strand_id
1 'polypeptide(L)'
;MNIKSLFIVASVFLMSGPTYAGTLTIKAPPEGLELITPFGRLKHGDPDRVESVAHANITPVEGSENILGFINTYHDTRPDAVYGNRITCELKGDYALEIDIVGFEKVLCRNKSIAAFQRREQGADDVVLTFTKTPKSD
;
A
#
# COMPACT_ATOMS: atom_id res chain seq x y z
N MET A 1 -22.80 -54.82 23.15
CA MET A 1 -22.52 -54.01 21.95
C MET A 1 -22.90 -52.57 22.26
N ASN A 2 -21.93 -51.67 22.45
CA ASN A 2 -22.19 -50.24 22.70
C ASN A 2 -21.02 -49.40 22.18
N ILE A 3 -21.00 -49.20 20.86
CA ILE A 3 -20.17 -48.19 20.19
C ILE A 3 -21.17 -47.11 19.77
N LYS A 4 -21.29 -46.05 20.56
CA LYS A 4 -22.19 -44.92 20.24
C LYS A 4 -21.56 -43.53 20.34
N SER A 5 -20.25 -43.43 20.58
CA SER A 5 -19.64 -42.11 20.79
C SER A 5 -18.28 -42.00 20.11
N LEU A 6 -18.22 -42.25 18.80
CA LEU A 6 -17.00 -41.98 18.03
C LEU A 6 -17.33 -41.59 16.59
N PHE A 7 -18.16 -40.57 16.41
CA PHE A 7 -18.28 -39.89 15.13
C PHE A 7 -18.37 -38.39 15.40
N ILE A 8 -17.70 -37.62 14.53
CA ILE A 8 -17.68 -36.15 14.45
C ILE A 8 -16.61 -35.47 15.31
N VAL A 9 -15.34 -35.85 15.11
CA VAL A 9 -14.21 -34.91 15.19
C VAL A 9 -13.42 -35.04 13.88
N ALA A 10 -14.09 -34.81 12.77
CA ALA A 10 -13.49 -34.66 11.47
C ALA A 10 -14.32 -33.60 10.75
N SER A 11 -13.63 -32.64 10.13
CA SER A 11 -14.23 -31.62 9.25
C SER A 11 -14.78 -30.36 9.91
N VAL A 12 -14.03 -29.76 10.84
CA VAL A 12 -14.04 -28.28 10.91
C VAL A 12 -12.98 -27.79 9.93
N PHE A 13 -13.50 -27.31 8.80
CA PHE A 13 -12.85 -26.48 7.81
C PHE A 13 -11.74 -25.60 8.38
N LEU A 14 -10.57 -25.65 7.76
CA LEU A 14 -9.90 -24.40 7.37
C LEU A 14 -9.43 -24.59 5.93
N MET A 15 -10.28 -24.15 5.01
CA MET A 15 -9.84 -23.72 3.69
C MET A 15 -8.91 -22.52 3.93
N SER A 16 -7.63 -22.78 4.20
CA SER A 16 -6.60 -21.77 4.05
C SER A 16 -6.40 -21.58 2.54
N GLY A 17 -7.34 -20.86 1.91
CA GLY A 17 -7.07 -20.26 0.62
C GLY A 17 -5.81 -19.41 0.73
N PRO A 18 -5.03 -19.25 -0.35
CA PRO A 18 -3.90 -18.35 -0.33
C PRO A 18 -4.41 -16.97 0.13
N THR A 19 -3.88 -16.47 1.25
CA THR A 19 -4.11 -15.08 1.63
C THR A 19 -3.55 -14.25 0.48
N TYR A 20 -4.43 -13.64 -0.30
CA TYR A 20 -4.03 -12.79 -1.41
C TYR A 20 -3.13 -11.68 -0.85
N ALA A 21 -2.04 -11.37 -1.55
CA ALA A 21 -1.36 -10.10 -1.34
C ALA A 21 -2.43 -9.05 -1.63
N GLY A 22 -2.71 -8.16 -0.68
CA GLY A 22 -3.66 -7.11 -0.98
C GLY A 22 -3.13 -6.18 -2.05
N THR A 23 -3.99 -5.25 -2.43
CA THR A 23 -3.78 -4.41 -3.59
C THR A 23 -3.06 -3.13 -3.22
N LEU A 24 -2.20 -2.68 -4.13
CA LEU A 24 -1.67 -1.33 -4.14
C LEU A 24 -2.52 -0.50 -5.11
N THR A 25 -3.27 0.46 -4.57
CA THR A 25 -3.97 1.47 -5.35
C THR A 25 -3.18 2.78 -5.34
N ILE A 26 -2.75 3.24 -6.50
CA ILE A 26 -2.12 4.55 -6.69
C ILE A 26 -3.15 5.47 -7.35
N LYS A 27 -3.61 6.47 -6.61
CA LYS A 27 -4.55 7.47 -7.15
C LYS A 27 -3.87 8.33 -8.21
N ALA A 28 -4.65 8.75 -9.20
CA ALA A 28 -4.18 9.71 -10.20
C ALA A 28 -3.61 10.96 -9.51
N PRO A 29 -2.40 11.43 -9.89
CA PRO A 29 -1.77 12.55 -9.21
C PRO A 29 -2.48 13.88 -9.52
N PRO A 30 -2.29 14.91 -8.67
CA PRO A 30 -2.76 16.26 -8.95
C PRO A 30 -2.00 16.89 -10.13
N GLU A 31 -2.55 17.98 -10.69
CA GLU A 31 -1.88 18.74 -11.75
C GLU A 31 -0.46 19.16 -11.36
N GLY A 32 0.46 19.04 -12.31
CA GLY A 32 1.88 19.36 -12.15
C GLY A 32 2.73 18.22 -11.59
N LEU A 33 2.11 17.13 -11.12
CA LEU A 33 2.81 15.95 -10.61
C LEU A 33 2.69 14.77 -11.59
N GLU A 34 3.82 14.14 -11.89
CA GLU A 34 3.89 12.87 -12.61
C GLU A 34 4.50 11.81 -11.69
N LEU A 35 3.96 10.59 -11.69
CA LEU A 35 4.50 9.47 -10.93
C LEU A 35 5.17 8.49 -11.88
N ILE A 36 6.44 8.21 -11.64
CA ILE A 36 7.15 7.11 -12.30
C ILE A 36 7.00 5.88 -11.43
N THR A 37 6.37 4.84 -11.95
CA THR A 37 6.11 3.58 -11.24
C THR A 37 6.73 2.40 -12.02
N PRO A 38 6.81 1.20 -11.43
CA PRO A 38 7.23 0.00 -12.17
C PRO A 38 6.24 -0.37 -13.30
N PHE A 39 5.02 0.15 -13.24
CA PHE A 39 3.92 -0.13 -14.17
C PHE A 39 3.78 0.94 -15.26
N GLY A 40 4.71 1.89 -15.30
CA GLY A 40 4.70 3.02 -16.22
C GLY A 40 4.51 4.36 -15.52
N ARG A 41 4.28 5.39 -16.33
CA ARG A 41 4.05 6.76 -15.86
C ARG A 41 2.56 6.98 -15.59
N LEU A 42 2.24 7.69 -14.51
CA LEU A 42 0.89 8.11 -14.16
C LEU A 42 0.86 9.64 -14.05
N LYS A 43 -0.11 10.27 -14.71
CA LYS A 43 -0.27 11.73 -14.81
C LYS A 43 -1.65 12.16 -14.37
N HIS A 44 -1.81 13.46 -14.17
CA HIS A 44 -3.12 14.04 -13.89
C HIS A 44 -4.13 13.70 -15.00
N GLY A 45 -5.33 13.28 -14.59
CA GLY A 45 -6.42 12.88 -15.49
C GLY A 45 -6.37 11.43 -15.95
N ASP A 46 -5.28 10.70 -15.69
CA ASP A 46 -5.23 9.26 -15.89
C ASP A 46 -6.17 8.54 -14.89
N PRO A 47 -6.65 7.33 -15.19
CA PRO A 47 -7.37 6.51 -14.21
C PRO A 47 -6.45 6.07 -13.06
N ASP A 48 -7.05 5.82 -11.89
CA ASP A 48 -6.34 5.18 -10.77
C ASP A 48 -5.69 3.86 -11.21
N ARG A 49 -4.49 3.61 -10.71
CA ARG A 49 -3.76 2.36 -10.95
C ARG A 49 -3.99 1.41 -9.77
N VAL A 50 -4.44 0.19 -10.05
CA VAL A 50 -4.63 -0.86 -9.04
C VAL A 50 -3.81 -2.08 -9.45
N GLU A 51 -2.91 -2.50 -8.58
CA GLU A 51 -1.98 -3.60 -8.87
C GLU A 51 -1.90 -4.56 -7.68
N SER A 52 -1.79 -5.86 -7.95
CA SER A 52 -1.53 -6.89 -6.95
C SER A 52 -0.05 -7.24 -6.97
N VAL A 53 0.75 -6.57 -6.14
CA VAL A 53 2.21 -6.68 -6.17
C VAL A 53 2.81 -6.82 -4.77
N ALA A 54 3.88 -7.60 -4.64
CA ALA A 54 4.61 -7.72 -3.40
C ALA A 54 5.49 -6.49 -3.10
N HIS A 55 5.87 -5.75 -4.13
CA HIS A 55 6.77 -4.60 -4.02
C HIS A 55 6.56 -3.60 -5.15
N ALA A 56 6.58 -2.31 -4.83
CA ALA A 56 6.67 -1.24 -5.83
C ALA A 56 7.46 -0.03 -5.33
N ASN A 57 8.27 0.54 -6.22
CA ASN A 57 8.98 1.81 -6.04
C ASN A 57 8.33 2.89 -6.89
N ILE A 58 7.90 4.00 -6.28
CA ILE A 58 7.22 5.11 -6.94
C ILE A 58 8.05 6.37 -6.75
N THR A 59 8.33 7.06 -7.85
CA THR A 59 9.10 8.30 -7.87
C THR A 59 8.22 9.45 -8.36
N PRO A 60 7.76 10.34 -7.46
CA PRO A 60 7.08 11.57 -7.84
C PRO A 60 8.05 12.58 -8.47
N VAL A 61 7.65 13.17 -9.58
CA VAL A 61 8.42 14.16 -10.33
C VAL A 61 7.52 15.36 -10.64
N GLU A 62 8.03 16.56 -10.39
CA GLU A 62 7.41 17.81 -10.84
C GLU A 62 8.13 18.33 -12.08
N GLY A 63 7.37 18.56 -13.16
CA GLY A 63 7.99 18.72 -14.47
C GLY A 63 8.77 17.47 -14.92
N SER A 64 9.57 17.59 -15.97
CA SER A 64 10.28 16.43 -16.55
C SER A 64 11.51 15.98 -15.76
N GLU A 65 12.00 16.76 -14.79
CA GLU A 65 13.32 16.55 -14.19
C GLU A 65 13.40 16.73 -12.66
N ASN A 66 12.42 17.34 -12.00
CA ASN A 66 12.51 17.58 -10.56
C ASN A 66 11.97 16.41 -9.74
N ILE A 67 12.84 15.48 -9.34
CA ILE A 67 12.48 14.38 -8.45
C ILE A 67 12.13 14.94 -7.07
N LEU A 68 10.90 14.69 -6.63
CA LEU A 68 10.36 15.18 -5.36
C LEU A 68 10.52 14.18 -4.21
N GLY A 69 10.80 12.92 -4.51
CA GLY A 69 10.85 11.92 -3.46
C GLY A 69 10.91 10.49 -3.96
N PHE A 70 10.83 9.58 -3.00
CA PHE A 70 10.82 8.15 -3.22
C PHE A 70 9.85 7.48 -2.25
N ILE A 71 8.94 6.68 -2.80
CA ILE A 71 8.00 5.88 -2.05
C ILE A 71 8.31 4.43 -2.35
N ASN A 72 8.37 3.62 -1.32
CA ASN A 72 8.58 2.19 -1.44
C ASN A 72 7.47 1.47 -0.67
N THR A 73 6.82 0.53 -1.34
CA THR A 73 5.70 -0.25 -0.80
C THR A 73 6.08 -1.72 -0.83
N TYR A 74 5.87 -2.42 0.28
CA TYR A 74 6.06 -3.86 0.40
C TYR A 74 4.78 -4.48 0.96
N HIS A 75 4.33 -5.54 0.29
CA HIS A 75 3.27 -6.43 0.73
C HIS A 75 3.87 -7.82 0.92
N ASP A 76 3.80 -8.36 2.15
CA ASP A 76 4.29 -9.69 2.46
C ASP A 76 3.14 -10.58 2.93
N THR A 77 2.87 -11.62 2.14
CA THR A 77 1.79 -12.58 2.43
C THR A 77 2.25 -13.74 3.28
N ARG A 78 3.57 -13.91 3.47
CA ARG A 78 4.11 -15.07 4.16
C ARG A 78 3.62 -15.09 5.62
N PRO A 79 3.28 -16.26 6.14
CA PRO A 79 2.73 -16.38 7.50
C PRO A 79 3.77 -16.08 8.59
N ASP A 80 5.06 -16.18 8.27
CA ASP A 80 6.18 -15.87 9.17
C ASP A 80 6.67 -14.42 9.07
N ALA A 81 6.09 -13.61 8.19
CA ALA A 81 6.42 -12.19 8.07
C ALA A 81 5.93 -11.40 9.29
N VAL A 82 6.77 -10.50 9.82
CA VAL A 82 6.40 -9.61 10.93
C VAL A 82 5.35 -8.58 10.48
N TYR A 83 5.52 -8.05 9.27
CA TYR A 83 4.66 -7.01 8.69
C TYR A 83 3.95 -7.55 7.46
N GLY A 84 2.64 -7.29 7.37
CA GLY A 84 1.87 -7.54 6.14
C GLY A 84 2.10 -6.41 5.14
N ASN A 85 2.15 -5.17 5.63
CA ASN A 85 2.46 -3.99 4.84
C ASN A 85 3.61 -3.18 5.45
N ARG A 86 4.51 -2.71 4.60
CA ARG A 86 5.54 -1.73 4.95
C ARG A 86 5.65 -0.69 3.85
N ILE A 87 5.33 0.55 4.18
CA ILE A 87 5.44 1.67 3.25
C ILE A 87 6.42 2.66 3.83
N THR A 88 7.44 3.04 3.05
CA THR A 88 8.32 4.16 3.39
C THR A 88 8.10 5.28 2.39
N CYS A 89 8.07 6.51 2.87
CA CYS A 89 7.93 7.68 2.03
C CYS A 89 8.95 8.73 2.42
N GLU A 90 9.66 9.25 1.43
CA GLU A 90 10.38 10.51 1.50
C GLU A 90 9.81 11.41 0.42
N LEU A 91 9.32 12.59 0.82
CA LEU A 91 8.72 13.55 -0.10
C LEU A 91 9.10 14.98 0.30
N LYS A 92 9.48 15.79 -0.68
CA LYS A 92 9.82 17.21 -0.52
C LYS A 92 8.98 18.09 -1.45
N GLY A 93 8.93 19.39 -1.14
CA GLY A 93 8.28 20.41 -1.95
C GLY A 93 6.82 20.61 -1.60
N ASP A 94 6.03 21.03 -2.59
CA ASP A 94 4.64 21.46 -2.40
C ASP A 94 3.62 20.31 -2.52
N TYR A 95 4.04 19.07 -2.27
CA TYR A 95 3.17 17.90 -2.34
C TYR A 95 3.19 17.12 -1.03
N ALA A 96 2.06 16.48 -0.75
CA ALA A 96 1.92 15.51 0.32
C ALA A 96 1.40 14.18 -0.24
N LEU A 97 1.78 13.09 0.42
CA LEU A 97 1.25 11.76 0.17
C LEU A 97 0.49 11.30 1.42
N GLU A 98 -0.80 10.98 1.25
CA GLU A 98 -1.55 10.16 2.20
C GLU A 98 -1.34 8.69 1.87
N ILE A 99 -0.90 7.92 2.86
CA ILE A 99 -0.81 6.46 2.83
C ILE A 99 -1.97 5.93 3.67
N ASP A 100 -2.91 5.25 3.04
CA ASP A 100 -4.05 4.62 3.70
C ASP A 100 -3.88 3.10 3.65
N ILE A 101 -3.52 2.51 4.79
CA ILE A 101 -3.58 1.05 4.97
C ILE A 101 -5.03 0.75 5.37
N VAL A 102 -5.81 0.24 4.40
CA VAL A 102 -7.27 0.23 4.48
C VAL A 102 -7.73 -0.56 5.70
N GLY A 103 -8.55 0.08 6.55
CA GLY A 103 -9.06 -0.51 7.78
C GLY A 103 -8.08 -0.52 8.95
N PHE A 104 -6.90 0.10 8.81
CA PHE A 104 -5.87 0.15 9.85
C PHE A 104 -5.45 1.58 10.21
N GLU A 105 -4.74 2.27 9.32
CA GLU A 105 -4.13 3.57 9.62
C GLU A 105 -4.00 4.43 8.37
N LYS A 106 -4.17 5.75 8.54
CA LYS A 106 -3.83 6.76 7.56
C LYS A 106 -2.65 7.59 8.04
N VAL A 107 -1.60 7.69 7.24
CA VAL A 107 -0.38 8.44 7.56
C VAL A 107 -0.06 9.45 6.49
N LEU A 108 0.29 10.68 6.90
CA LEU A 108 0.66 11.77 5.99
C LEU A 108 2.18 11.95 5.90
N CYS A 109 2.71 11.80 4.69
CA CYS A 109 4.09 12.10 4.32
C CYS A 109 4.18 13.48 3.65
N ARG A 110 4.88 14.43 4.27
CA ARG A 110 5.09 15.78 3.73
C ARG A 110 6.36 16.39 4.29
N ASN A 111 7.31 16.76 3.43
CA ASN A 111 8.57 17.42 3.80
C ASN A 111 9.34 16.69 4.91
N LYS A 112 9.24 15.36 4.93
CA LYS A 112 9.92 14.47 5.88
C LYS A 112 9.96 13.05 5.34
N SER A 113 10.84 12.24 5.92
CA SER A 113 10.80 10.79 5.78
C SER A 113 9.89 10.20 6.84
N ILE A 114 9.00 9.28 6.44
CA ILE A 114 8.18 8.48 7.34
C ILE A 114 8.15 7.01 6.90
N ALA A 115 7.73 6.15 7.81
CA ALA A 115 7.36 4.79 7.51
C ALA A 115 6.02 4.46 8.16
N ALA A 116 5.14 3.81 7.41
CA ALA A 116 3.88 3.23 7.87
C ALA A 116 4.04 1.70 7.84
N PHE A 117 3.68 1.04 8.94
CA PHE A 117 3.82 -0.40 9.10
C PHE A 117 2.52 -0.98 9.60
N GLN A 118 2.11 -2.11 9.03
CA GLN A 118 1.03 -2.92 9.58
C GLN A 118 1.55 -4.33 9.83
N ARG A 119 1.34 -4.82 11.06
CA ARG A 119 1.75 -6.16 11.46
C ARG A 119 0.89 -7.20 10.75
N ARG A 120 1.49 -8.32 10.38
CA ARG A 120 0.82 -9.39 9.63
C ARG A 120 -0.44 -9.91 10.30
N GLU A 121 -0.45 -9.96 11.64
CA GLU A 121 -1.57 -10.43 12.47
C GLU A 121 -2.82 -9.53 12.41
N GLN A 122 -2.71 -8.32 11.86
CA GLN A 122 -3.79 -7.33 11.83
C GLN A 122 -4.68 -7.45 10.58
N GLY A 123 -4.28 -8.25 9.58
CA GLY A 123 -5.15 -8.67 8.46
C GLY A 123 -5.60 -7.58 7.49
N ALA A 124 -5.03 -6.37 7.52
CA ALA A 124 -5.20 -5.40 6.46
C ALA A 124 -4.27 -5.76 5.30
N ASP A 125 -4.82 -5.79 4.09
CA ASP A 125 -4.08 -6.25 2.92
C ASP A 125 -3.91 -5.11 1.90
N ASP A 126 -4.88 -4.20 1.79
CA ASP A 126 -4.90 -3.14 0.77
C ASP A 126 -4.25 -1.84 1.24
N VAL A 127 -3.53 -1.19 0.31
CA VAL A 127 -2.89 0.10 0.49
C VAL A 127 -3.34 1.07 -0.60
N VAL A 128 -3.78 2.26 -0.20
CA VAL A 128 -4.11 3.35 -1.12
C VAL A 128 -3.14 4.52 -0.92
N LEU A 129 -2.55 4.97 -2.02
CA LEU A 129 -1.65 6.11 -2.07
C LEU A 129 -2.34 7.28 -2.77
N THR A 130 -2.49 8.39 -2.06
CA THR A 130 -3.13 9.60 -2.60
C THR A 130 -2.20 10.80 -2.50
N PHE A 131 -1.78 11.33 -3.65
CA PHE A 131 -0.98 12.54 -3.70
C PHE A 131 -1.87 13.78 -3.74
N THR A 132 -1.49 14.81 -3.00
CA THR A 132 -2.18 16.11 -3.00
C THR A 132 -1.17 17.24 -3.13
N LYS A 133 -1.55 18.29 -3.84
CA LYS A 133 -0.79 19.53 -3.87
C LYS A 133 -1.11 20.30 -2.61
N THR A 134 -0.10 20.64 -1.84
CA THR A 134 -0.26 21.44 -0.63
C THR A 134 -0.05 22.91 -0.95
N PRO A 135 -0.82 23.82 -0.33
CA PRO A 135 -0.53 25.25 -0.45
C PRO A 135 0.90 25.51 0.00
N LYS A 136 1.61 26.39 -0.72
CA LYS A 136 2.86 26.95 -0.22
C LYS A 136 2.56 27.56 1.14
N SER A 137 3.29 27.13 2.16
CA SER A 137 3.28 27.85 3.43
C SER A 137 3.97 29.18 3.16
N ASP A 138 3.23 30.28 3.29
CA ASP A 138 3.78 31.65 3.25
C ASP A 138 4.85 31.86 4.34
#